data_AF-A0A9X3WXP0-F1
#
_entry.id   AF-A0A9X3WXP0-F1
#
_cell.length_a   1.000
_cell.length_b   1.000
_cell.length_c   1.000
_cell.angle_alpha   90.00
_cell.angle_beta   90.00
_cell.angle_gamma   90.00
#
_symmetry.space_group_name_H-M   'P 1'
#
loop_
_entity.id
_entity.type
_entity.pdbx_description
1 polymer ?
#
loop_
_entity_poly.entity_id
_entity_poly.type
_entity_poly.pdbx_seq_one_letter_code
_entity_poly.pdbx_strand_id
1 'polypeptide(L)'
;MPDVLAIVSKAVFEKEAGGRKPGKVWPIDTYHSQSKGLAPLAGGGRLFMVTVRPPSDTLWLVAVLENPQLSGKGWRSGRNRVPISDITSLVPRIRFANGKGITAAPGTLGMSLQTPRMLDAPSAALLLGAAWSAGVAPAVNVTKHDAAGPLPCLCKVCLPQSTERAETGGMAFVRSSTEALGRVLHFWMPEELKKVEDAVGRSVRTALSARLAAR
;
A
#
# COMPACT_ATOMS: atom_id res chain seq x y z
N MET A 1 9.63 4.00 13.27
CA MET A 1 9.36 3.17 12.07
C MET A 1 10.28 3.67 10.96
N PRO A 2 11.01 2.80 10.24
CA PRO A 2 11.91 3.25 9.17
C PRO A 2 11.11 3.63 7.92
N ASP A 3 11.45 4.78 7.36
CA ASP A 3 10.86 5.32 6.13
C ASP A 3 11.98 5.47 5.11
N VAL A 4 11.95 4.71 4.02
CA VAL A 4 13.02 4.70 3.01
C VAL A 4 12.48 5.19 1.69
N LEU A 5 13.18 6.15 1.06
CA LEU A 5 12.89 6.61 -0.29
C LEU A 5 13.82 5.92 -1.28
N ALA A 6 13.25 5.38 -2.36
CA ALA A 6 14.00 4.71 -3.42
C ALA A 6 13.47 5.11 -4.80
N ILE A 7 14.38 5.22 -5.77
CA ILE A 7 14.01 5.50 -7.16
C ILE A 7 13.60 4.23 -7.91
N VAL A 8 12.58 4.38 -8.74
CA VAL A 8 12.22 3.49 -9.85
C VAL A 8 12.72 4.15 -11.12
N SER A 9 13.53 3.44 -11.90
CA SER A 9 14.04 3.99 -13.16
C SER A 9 12.90 4.23 -14.14
N LYS A 10 13.09 5.20 -15.05
CA LYS A 10 12.15 5.48 -16.15
C LYS A 10 11.75 4.21 -16.89
N ALA A 11 12.74 3.37 -17.24
CA ALA A 11 12.54 2.16 -18.02
C ALA A 11 11.67 1.13 -17.27
N VAL A 12 11.91 0.92 -15.98
CA VAL A 12 11.09 0.02 -15.15
C VAL A 12 9.67 0.56 -15.04
N PHE A 13 9.51 1.85 -14.74
CA PHE A 13 8.18 2.46 -14.62
C PHE A 13 7.39 2.39 -15.93
N GLU A 14 8.00 2.69 -17.07
CA GLU A 14 7.31 2.64 -18.37
C GLU A 14 6.88 1.23 -18.76
N LYS A 15 7.74 0.23 -18.49
CA LYS A 15 7.44 -1.18 -18.74
C LYS A 15 6.32 -1.70 -17.84
N GLU A 16 6.36 -1.42 -16.55
CA GLU A 16 5.52 -2.10 -15.55
C GLU A 16 4.27 -1.30 -15.15
N ALA A 17 4.37 0.03 -15.14
CA ALA A 17 3.24 0.89 -14.82
C ALA A 17 2.31 1.13 -16.03
N GLY A 18 2.69 0.70 -17.24
CA GLY A 18 1.81 0.68 -18.42
C GLY A 18 1.23 2.06 -18.77
N GLY A 19 2.06 3.10 -18.72
CA GLY A 19 1.65 4.47 -19.07
C GLY A 19 0.75 5.19 -18.05
N ARG A 20 0.62 4.66 -16.83
CA ARG A 20 -0.14 5.33 -15.75
C ARG A 20 0.42 6.72 -15.43
N LYS A 21 -0.49 7.64 -15.13
CA LYS A 21 -0.25 9.07 -14.86
C LYS A 21 -0.67 9.42 -13.41
N PRO A 22 -0.35 10.63 -12.92
CA PRO A 22 -0.85 11.09 -11.63
C PRO A 22 -2.37 10.90 -11.48
N GLY A 23 -2.80 10.53 -10.27
CA GLY A 23 -4.18 10.14 -9.94
C GLY A 23 -4.53 8.68 -10.25
N LYS A 24 -3.69 7.92 -10.96
CA LYS A 24 -3.87 6.46 -11.15
C LYS A 24 -3.01 5.67 -10.18
N VAL A 25 -3.48 4.49 -9.79
CA VAL A 25 -2.73 3.56 -8.95
C VAL A 25 -1.94 2.58 -9.81
N TRP A 26 -0.63 2.48 -9.55
CA TRP A 26 0.20 1.36 -10.00
C TRP A 26 0.20 0.30 -8.88
N PRO A 27 -0.49 -0.85 -9.05
CA PRO A 27 -0.72 -1.81 -7.97
C PRO A 27 0.47 -2.77 -7.79
N ILE A 28 1.68 -2.23 -7.83
CA ILE A 28 2.94 -2.94 -7.56
C ILE A 28 2.95 -3.42 -6.10
N ASP A 29 3.49 -4.62 -5.87
CA ASP A 29 3.64 -5.20 -4.53
C ASP A 29 5.10 -5.59 -4.22
N THR A 30 6.02 -5.38 -5.17
CA THR A 30 7.41 -5.83 -5.06
C THR A 30 8.35 -4.77 -5.61
N TYR A 31 9.37 -4.39 -4.83
CA TYR A 31 10.49 -3.57 -5.30
C TYR A 31 11.75 -4.41 -5.44
N HIS A 32 12.27 -4.54 -6.66
CA HIS A 32 13.46 -5.34 -6.96
C HIS A 32 14.75 -4.54 -6.73
N SER A 33 15.40 -4.76 -5.58
CA SER A 33 16.72 -4.20 -5.27
C SER A 33 17.34 -4.93 -4.07
N GLN A 34 18.66 -5.08 -4.12
CA GLN A 34 19.47 -5.63 -3.02
C GLN A 34 20.36 -4.55 -2.37
N SER A 35 20.07 -3.26 -2.59
CA SER A 35 20.86 -2.17 -2.02
C SER A 35 20.88 -2.23 -0.49
N LYS A 36 22.06 -2.05 0.10
CA LYS A 36 22.25 -1.97 1.56
C LYS A 36 21.45 -0.80 2.19
N GLY A 37 21.11 0.23 1.41
CA GLY A 37 20.26 1.34 1.87
C GLY A 37 18.83 0.93 2.25
N LEU A 38 18.40 -0.27 1.87
CA LEU A 38 17.08 -0.82 2.22
C LEU A 38 17.12 -1.68 3.50
N ALA A 39 18.31 -2.01 4.03
CA ALA A 39 18.46 -2.86 5.21
C ALA A 39 17.61 -2.43 6.42
N PRO A 40 17.38 -1.13 6.69
CA PRO A 40 16.49 -0.71 7.78
C PRO A 40 15.05 -1.26 7.68
N LEU A 41 14.56 -1.57 6.48
CA LEU A 41 13.21 -2.12 6.26
C LEU A 41 13.04 -3.55 6.79
N ALA A 42 14.13 -4.25 7.16
CA ALA A 42 14.05 -5.60 7.71
C ALA A 42 13.22 -5.67 9.00
N GLY A 43 13.15 -4.57 9.76
CA GLY A 43 12.28 -4.43 10.93
C GLY A 43 10.85 -3.98 10.62
N GLY A 44 10.41 -4.01 9.35
CA GLY A 44 9.16 -3.40 8.87
C GLY A 44 9.35 -1.96 8.42
N GLY A 45 8.26 -1.19 8.35
CA GLY A 45 8.29 0.24 7.96
C GLY A 45 7.71 0.53 6.59
N ARG A 46 8.16 1.58 5.90
CA ARG A 46 7.59 1.99 4.61
C ARG A 46 8.66 2.28 3.57
N LEU A 47 8.41 1.81 2.36
CA LEU A 47 9.22 2.11 1.19
C LEU A 47 8.44 3.05 0.25
N PHE A 48 8.92 4.29 0.14
CA PHE A 48 8.42 5.31 -0.76
C PHE A 48 9.15 5.18 -2.10
N MET A 49 8.41 4.82 -3.15
CA MET A 49 8.95 4.62 -4.48
C MET A 49 8.68 5.87 -5.30
N VAL A 50 9.73 6.48 -5.86
CA VAL A 50 9.64 7.68 -6.70
C VAL A 50 10.19 7.43 -8.10
N THR A 51 9.69 8.14 -9.10
CA THR A 51 10.31 8.20 -10.43
C THR A 51 10.55 9.65 -10.81
N VAL A 52 11.66 9.92 -11.50
CA VAL A 52 11.90 11.20 -12.15
C VAL A 52 11.37 11.13 -13.56
N ARG A 53 10.60 12.13 -14.00
CA ARG A 53 10.01 12.19 -15.33
C ARG A 53 10.66 13.32 -16.16
N PRO A 54 11.05 13.03 -17.42
CA PRO A 54 11.48 14.06 -18.35
C PRO A 54 10.27 14.90 -18.81
N PRO A 55 10.49 16.11 -19.37
CA PRO A 55 11.78 16.76 -19.60
C PRO A 55 12.32 17.58 -18.41
N SER A 56 11.48 17.88 -17.41
CA SER A 56 11.78 18.91 -16.40
C SER A 56 12.16 18.35 -15.01
N ASP A 57 12.72 17.14 -14.94
CA ASP A 57 13.04 16.46 -13.69
C ASP A 57 11.87 16.44 -12.68
N THR A 58 10.64 16.25 -13.15
CA THR A 58 9.50 16.20 -12.23
C THR A 58 9.55 14.92 -11.40
N LEU A 59 9.37 15.05 -10.09
CA LEU A 59 9.46 13.93 -9.16
C LEU A 59 8.05 13.44 -8.86
N TRP A 60 7.75 12.20 -9.22
CA TRP A 60 6.49 11.56 -8.89
C TRP A 60 6.70 10.52 -7.80
N LEU A 61 5.85 10.55 -6.77
CA LEU A 61 5.63 9.41 -5.88
C LEU A 61 4.76 8.41 -6.63
N VAL A 62 5.23 7.19 -6.84
CA VAL A 62 4.54 6.19 -7.68
C VAL A 62 3.95 5.02 -6.90
N ALA A 63 4.46 4.76 -5.70
CA ALA A 63 3.92 3.77 -4.79
C ALA A 63 4.44 4.00 -3.36
N VAL A 64 3.68 3.52 -2.38
CA VAL A 64 4.13 3.32 -0.99
C VAL A 64 3.89 1.87 -0.63
N LEU A 65 4.96 1.13 -0.35
CA LEU A 65 4.89 -0.25 0.11
C LEU A 65 4.96 -0.25 1.64
N GLU A 66 3.89 -0.73 2.29
CA GLU A 66 3.83 -0.80 3.75
C GLU A 66 4.28 -2.15 4.29
N ASN A 67 5.10 -2.10 5.34
CA ASN A 67 5.76 -3.21 6.00
C ASN A 67 6.38 -4.23 5.04
N PRO A 68 7.18 -3.78 4.04
CA PRO A 68 7.75 -4.68 3.08
C PRO A 68 8.72 -5.66 3.76
N GLN A 69 8.67 -6.91 3.32
CA GLN A 69 9.52 -7.99 3.79
C GLN A 69 10.50 -8.38 2.69
N LEU A 70 11.73 -8.73 3.08
CA LEU A 70 12.71 -9.24 2.13
C LEU A 70 12.23 -10.59 1.58
N SER A 71 12.11 -10.69 0.26
CA SER A 71 11.64 -11.88 -0.44
C SER A 71 12.45 -12.08 -1.72
N GLY A 72 13.32 -13.09 -1.73
CA GLY A 72 14.23 -13.34 -2.86
C GLY A 72 15.18 -12.17 -3.11
N LYS A 73 15.12 -11.56 -4.31
CA LYS A 73 15.96 -10.42 -4.71
C LYS A 73 15.28 -9.06 -4.55
N GLY A 74 14.23 -8.95 -3.74
CA GLY A 74 13.48 -7.72 -3.58
C GLY A 74 12.69 -7.64 -2.28
N TRP A 75 11.93 -6.57 -2.16
CA TRP A 75 11.12 -6.22 -1.01
C TRP A 75 9.65 -6.32 -1.37
N ARG A 76 8.90 -7.23 -0.75
CA ARG A 76 7.49 -7.53 -1.07
C ARG A 76 6.57 -7.06 0.05
N SER A 77 5.44 -6.47 -0.31
CA SER A 77 4.39 -6.03 0.61
C SER A 77 3.00 -6.39 0.08
N GLY A 78 1.96 -5.80 0.69
CA GLY A 78 0.66 -5.68 0.03
C GLY A 78 0.73 -4.86 -1.25
N ARG A 79 -0.26 -5.01 -2.14
CA ARG A 79 -0.35 -4.17 -3.34
C ARG A 79 -0.51 -2.70 -2.96
N ASN A 80 0.28 -1.85 -3.61
CA ASN A 80 0.14 -0.41 -3.50
C ASN A 80 -1.28 0.05 -3.86
N ARG A 81 -1.79 0.97 -3.06
CA ARG A 81 -3.10 1.63 -3.25
C ARG A 81 -2.98 3.15 -3.34
N VAL A 82 -1.78 3.68 -3.12
CA VAL A 82 -1.49 5.10 -3.23
C VAL A 82 -1.43 5.47 -4.72
N PRO A 83 -2.21 6.48 -5.17
CA PRO A 83 -2.14 7.01 -6.51
C PRO A 83 -0.79 7.67 -6.76
N ILE A 84 -0.36 7.59 -8.02
CA ILE A 84 0.79 8.35 -8.48
C ILE A 84 0.51 9.82 -8.23
N SER A 85 1.47 10.53 -7.64
CA SER A 85 1.32 11.92 -7.22
C SER A 85 2.53 12.71 -7.67
N ASP A 86 2.30 13.89 -8.24
CA ASP A 86 3.39 14.84 -8.50
C ASP A 86 3.81 15.49 -7.18
N ILE A 87 5.04 15.23 -6.76
CA ILE A 87 5.62 15.73 -5.50
C ILE A 87 6.76 16.71 -5.77
N THR A 88 6.88 17.25 -6.99
CA THR A 88 8.00 18.12 -7.38
C THR A 88 8.12 19.33 -6.46
N SER A 89 7.00 19.93 -6.05
CA SER A 89 6.96 21.07 -5.13
C SER A 89 7.47 20.73 -3.71
N LEU A 90 7.55 19.46 -3.34
CA LEU A 90 8.02 19.01 -2.03
C LEU A 90 9.54 18.80 -1.99
N VAL A 91 10.21 18.67 -3.14
CA VAL A 91 11.66 18.39 -3.24
C VAL A 91 12.51 19.31 -2.34
N PRO A 92 12.30 20.65 -2.30
CA PRO A 92 13.09 21.54 -1.44
C PRO A 92 12.94 21.27 0.06
N ARG A 93 11.85 20.61 0.47
CA ARG A 93 11.48 20.32 1.85
C ARG A 93 11.87 18.92 2.30
N ILE A 94 12.15 18.02 1.36
CA ILE A 94 12.56 16.64 1.69
C ILE A 94 13.96 16.65 2.32
N ARG A 95 14.08 15.92 3.42
CA ARG A 95 15.29 15.68 4.19
C ARG A 95 15.42 14.19 4.48
N PHE A 96 16.66 13.72 4.47
CA PHE A 96 17.04 12.38 4.87
C PHE A 96 17.44 12.37 6.34
N ALA A 97 17.49 11.18 6.95
CA ALA A 97 17.83 11.00 8.36
C ALA A 97 19.22 11.54 8.75
N ASN A 98 20.11 11.78 7.77
CA ASN A 98 21.40 12.43 7.97
C ASN A 98 21.35 13.97 7.88
N GLY A 99 20.15 14.56 7.88
CA GLY A 99 19.90 16.00 7.80
C GLY A 99 20.06 16.61 6.40
N LYS A 100 20.56 15.85 5.41
CA LYS A 100 20.77 16.36 4.05
C LYS A 100 19.47 16.36 3.26
N GLY A 101 19.29 17.38 2.43
CA GLY A 101 18.21 17.43 1.44
C GLY A 101 18.56 16.71 0.14
N ILE A 102 17.65 16.78 -0.83
CA ILE A 102 17.94 16.39 -2.21
C ILE A 102 18.73 17.52 -2.86
N THR A 103 20.03 17.30 -3.08
CA THR A 103 20.89 18.18 -3.87
C THR A 103 21.07 17.56 -5.25
N ALA A 104 20.51 18.20 -6.27
CA ALA A 104 20.65 17.79 -7.66
C ALA A 104 20.75 19.04 -8.54
N ALA A 105 21.70 19.03 -9.48
CA ALA A 105 21.71 20.00 -10.57
C ALA A 105 20.55 19.69 -11.54
N PRO A 106 20.08 20.67 -12.32
CA PRO A 106 19.08 20.42 -13.37
C PRO A 106 19.50 19.26 -14.28
N GLY A 107 18.59 18.31 -14.53
CA GLY A 107 18.82 17.10 -15.34
C GLY A 107 19.47 15.94 -14.60
N THR A 108 19.83 16.10 -13.31
CA THR A 108 20.58 15.08 -12.54
C THR A 108 19.79 14.48 -11.38
N LEU A 109 18.51 14.85 -11.22
CA LEU A 109 17.70 14.39 -10.10
C LEU A 109 17.63 12.86 -10.02
N GLY A 110 17.48 12.18 -11.16
CA GLY A 110 17.45 10.72 -11.22
C GLY A 110 18.74 10.07 -10.71
N MET A 111 19.89 10.67 -11.02
CA MET A 111 21.21 10.19 -10.55
C MET A 111 21.38 10.41 -9.05
N SER A 112 20.97 11.58 -8.54
CA SER A 112 21.05 11.90 -7.11
C SER A 112 20.25 10.93 -6.24
N LEU A 113 19.18 10.32 -6.78
CA LEU A 113 18.27 9.42 -6.07
C LEU A 113 18.59 7.91 -6.24
N GLN A 114 19.67 7.53 -6.94
CA GLN A 114 19.99 6.13 -7.25
C GLN A 114 20.15 5.24 -6.00
N THR A 115 20.69 5.79 -4.93
CA THR A 115 20.85 5.05 -3.67
C THR A 115 19.63 5.28 -2.78
N PRO A 116 18.92 4.21 -2.36
CA PRO A 116 17.85 4.32 -1.38
C PRO A 116 18.36 4.95 -0.08
N ARG A 117 17.61 5.89 0.47
CA ARG A 117 17.98 6.65 1.67
C ARG A 117 16.82 6.75 2.64
N MET A 118 17.14 6.67 3.92
CA MET A 118 16.18 6.84 5.00
C MET A 118 15.74 8.32 5.07
N LEU A 119 14.44 8.55 5.05
CA LEU A 119 13.82 9.86 5.27
C LEU A 119 13.87 10.21 6.76
N ASP A 120 13.86 11.51 7.06
CA ASP A 120 13.47 11.94 8.40
C ASP A 120 11.93 11.85 8.56
N ALA A 121 11.46 11.87 9.81
CA ALA A 121 10.03 11.73 10.10
C ALA A 121 9.18 12.86 9.49
N PRO A 122 9.58 14.15 9.52
CA PRO A 122 8.85 15.22 8.86
C PRO A 122 8.68 15.01 7.35
N SER A 123 9.73 14.57 6.66
CA SER A 123 9.68 14.34 5.21
C SER A 123 8.82 13.15 4.86
N ALA A 124 8.88 12.06 5.64
CA ALA A 124 7.97 10.94 5.47
C ALA A 124 6.51 11.37 5.64
N ALA A 125 6.20 12.20 6.64
CA ALA A 125 4.86 12.75 6.84
C ALA A 125 4.39 13.60 5.66
N LEU A 126 5.27 14.43 5.07
CA LEU A 126 4.96 15.21 3.87
C LEU A 126 4.59 14.32 2.67
N LEU A 127 5.34 13.23 2.45
CA LEU A 127 5.06 12.31 1.35
C LEU A 127 3.75 11.53 1.55
N LEU A 128 3.44 11.14 2.78
CA LEU A 128 2.14 10.51 3.10
C LEU A 128 0.98 11.47 2.91
N GLY A 129 1.14 12.74 3.31
CA GLY A 129 0.14 13.76 3.07
C GLY A 129 -0.17 13.88 1.58
N ALA A 130 0.87 14.00 0.74
CA ALA A 130 0.69 14.04 -0.71
C ALA A 130 0.07 12.76 -1.28
N ALA A 131 0.52 11.59 -0.81
CA ALA A 131 -0.02 10.28 -1.19
C ALA A 131 -1.52 10.16 -0.92
N TRP A 132 -1.98 10.59 0.26
CA TRP A 132 -3.36 10.43 0.68
C TRP A 132 -4.28 11.55 0.16
N SER A 133 -3.78 12.77 -0.02
CA SER A 133 -4.52 13.85 -0.67
C SER A 133 -4.86 13.54 -2.13
N ALA A 134 -4.10 12.66 -2.79
CA ALA A 134 -4.41 12.17 -4.13
C ALA A 134 -5.50 11.07 -4.16
N GLY A 135 -5.98 10.63 -2.99
CA GLY A 135 -6.91 9.52 -2.80
C GLY A 135 -6.20 8.23 -2.37
N VAL A 136 -6.93 7.23 -1.86
CA VAL A 136 -6.42 5.86 -1.65
C VAL A 136 -7.36 4.91 -2.36
N ALA A 137 -6.85 4.08 -3.28
CA ALA A 137 -7.71 3.09 -3.91
C ALA A 137 -8.28 2.13 -2.84
N PRO A 138 -9.56 1.77 -2.93
CA PRO A 138 -10.16 0.85 -1.97
C PRO A 138 -9.47 -0.52 -2.03
N ALA A 139 -9.43 -1.22 -0.89
CA ALA A 139 -9.01 -2.61 -0.87
C ALA A 139 -9.87 -3.44 -1.82
N VAL A 140 -9.26 -4.44 -2.46
CA VAL A 140 -10.01 -5.35 -3.34
C VAL A 140 -10.78 -6.36 -2.49
N ASN A 141 -12.10 -6.34 -2.57
CA ASN A 141 -12.96 -7.33 -1.91
C ASN A 141 -12.68 -8.74 -2.46
N VAL A 142 -12.33 -9.68 -1.58
CA VAL A 142 -12.04 -11.08 -1.91
C VAL A 142 -13.10 -12.07 -1.40
N THR A 143 -14.20 -11.58 -0.83
CA THR A 143 -15.29 -12.45 -0.38
C THR A 143 -15.90 -13.18 -1.58
N LYS A 144 -15.91 -14.52 -1.49
CA LYS A 144 -16.49 -15.40 -2.51
C LYS A 144 -18.00 -15.16 -2.61
N HIS A 145 -18.53 -15.21 -3.83
CA HIS A 145 -19.98 -15.23 -4.01
C HIS A 145 -20.57 -16.53 -3.43
N ASP A 146 -21.62 -16.38 -2.64
CA ASP A 146 -22.37 -17.46 -2.00
C ASP A 146 -23.85 -17.12 -2.08
N ALA A 147 -24.51 -17.63 -3.13
CA ALA A 147 -25.95 -17.43 -3.33
C ALA A 147 -26.80 -18.41 -2.51
N ALA A 148 -26.21 -19.50 -2.02
CA ALA A 148 -26.91 -20.58 -1.34
C ALA A 148 -26.83 -20.46 0.19
N GLY A 149 -25.94 -19.60 0.70
CA GLY A 149 -25.76 -19.37 2.12
C GLY A 149 -27.00 -18.75 2.78
N PRO A 150 -27.22 -19.05 4.08
CA PRO A 150 -28.38 -18.56 4.83
C PRO A 150 -28.28 -17.06 5.22
N LEU A 151 -27.19 -16.41 4.87
CA LEU A 151 -26.91 -14.99 5.13
C LEU A 151 -26.69 -14.24 3.82
N PRO A 152 -27.01 -12.93 3.75
CA PRO A 152 -26.78 -12.15 2.55
C PRO A 152 -25.31 -12.19 2.11
N CYS A 153 -25.08 -12.39 0.81
CA CYS A 153 -23.73 -12.49 0.29
C CYS A 153 -22.97 -11.16 0.41
N LEU A 154 -21.69 -11.23 0.78
CA LEU A 154 -20.81 -10.05 0.94
C LEU A 154 -19.75 -9.93 -0.17
N CYS A 155 -19.95 -10.61 -1.31
CA CYS A 155 -19.08 -10.48 -2.47
C CYS A 155 -19.18 -9.08 -3.10
N LYS A 156 -18.28 -8.75 -4.03
CA LYS A 156 -18.25 -7.45 -4.70
C LYS A 156 -19.61 -7.02 -5.30
N VAL A 157 -20.40 -7.97 -5.81
CA VAL A 157 -21.69 -7.69 -6.46
C VAL A 157 -22.81 -7.48 -5.44
N CYS A 158 -22.84 -8.28 -4.38
CA CYS A 158 -23.94 -8.30 -3.41
C CYS A 158 -23.74 -7.31 -2.25
N LEU A 159 -22.49 -6.96 -1.91
CA LEU A 159 -22.17 -6.08 -0.79
C LEU A 159 -22.91 -4.72 -0.81
N PRO A 160 -23.06 -4.01 -1.96
CA PRO A 160 -23.79 -2.74 -1.99
C PRO A 160 -25.26 -2.83 -1.57
N GLN A 161 -25.87 -4.01 -1.68
CA GLN A 161 -27.25 -4.28 -1.32
C GLN A 161 -27.38 -5.00 0.02
N SER A 162 -26.26 -5.46 0.60
CA SER A 162 -26.27 -6.16 1.88
C SER A 162 -26.43 -5.16 3.03
N THR A 163 -27.22 -5.57 4.01
CA THR A 163 -27.39 -4.89 5.30
C THR A 163 -26.14 -4.97 6.17
N GLU A 164 -26.09 -4.17 7.24
CA GLU A 164 -25.06 -4.26 8.29
C GLU A 164 -25.34 -5.37 9.33
N ARG A 165 -26.58 -5.85 9.38
CA ARG A 165 -27.04 -6.91 10.27
C ARG A 165 -27.87 -7.94 9.50
N ALA A 166 -27.78 -9.19 9.90
CA ALA A 166 -28.57 -10.27 9.35
C ALA A 166 -28.89 -11.28 10.46
N GLU A 167 -30.02 -11.97 10.33
CA GLU A 167 -30.45 -13.00 11.27
C GLU A 167 -30.71 -14.30 10.52
N THR A 168 -30.25 -15.42 11.08
CA THR A 168 -30.58 -16.75 10.58
C THR A 168 -30.44 -17.78 11.69
N GLY A 169 -31.29 -18.81 11.68
CA GLY A 169 -31.24 -19.87 12.69
C GLY A 169 -31.36 -19.39 14.14
N GLY A 170 -32.07 -18.27 14.38
CA GLY A 170 -32.21 -17.66 15.71
C GLY A 170 -30.97 -16.93 16.23
N MET A 171 -29.95 -16.74 15.39
CA MET A 171 -28.73 -16.01 15.73
C MET A 171 -28.63 -14.72 14.93
N ALA A 172 -28.23 -13.64 15.61
CA ALA A 172 -27.95 -12.36 14.98
C ALA A 172 -26.48 -12.25 14.60
N PHE A 173 -26.23 -11.66 13.44
CA PHE A 173 -24.91 -11.42 12.88
C PHE A 173 -24.74 -9.95 12.55
N VAL A 174 -23.53 -9.46 12.79
CA VAL A 174 -23.07 -8.13 12.35
C VAL A 174 -22.06 -8.31 11.24
N ARG A 175 -22.14 -7.43 10.23
CA ARG A 175 -21.15 -7.39 9.16
C ARG A 175 -19.85 -6.84 9.71
N SER A 176 -18.76 -7.56 9.50
CA SER A 176 -17.42 -7.08 9.83
C SER A 176 -16.48 -7.29 8.63
N SER A 177 -15.28 -6.73 8.72
CA SER A 177 -14.29 -6.86 7.66
C SER A 177 -12.88 -6.80 8.20
N THR A 178 -11.95 -7.41 7.47
CA THR A 178 -10.53 -7.29 7.77
C THR A 178 -9.73 -7.11 6.49
N GLU A 179 -8.64 -6.35 6.57
CA GLU A 179 -7.76 -6.08 5.44
C GLU A 179 -6.39 -6.72 5.65
N ALA A 180 -5.88 -7.38 4.60
CA ALA A 180 -4.49 -7.79 4.49
C ALA A 180 -4.00 -7.59 3.06
N LEU A 181 -2.79 -7.04 2.90
CA LEU A 181 -2.09 -6.94 1.61
C LEU A 181 -2.90 -6.24 0.49
N GLY A 182 -3.72 -5.23 0.84
CA GLY A 182 -4.60 -4.55 -0.11
C GLY A 182 -5.79 -5.38 -0.58
N ARG A 183 -6.17 -6.41 0.20
CA ARG A 183 -7.39 -7.21 0.06
C ARG A 183 -8.25 -7.08 1.29
N VAL A 184 -9.55 -6.90 1.11
CA VAL A 184 -10.53 -6.90 2.19
C VAL A 184 -11.39 -8.15 2.10
N LEU A 185 -11.55 -8.83 3.23
CA LEU A 185 -12.51 -9.91 3.38
C LEU A 185 -13.65 -9.39 4.26
N HIS A 186 -14.85 -9.36 3.71
CA HIS A 186 -16.08 -9.12 4.47
C HIS A 186 -16.65 -10.46 4.94
N PHE A 187 -17.13 -10.50 6.18
CA PHE A 187 -17.71 -11.69 6.79
C PHE A 187 -18.81 -11.31 7.78
N TRP A 188 -19.71 -12.26 8.04
CA TRP A 188 -20.70 -12.16 9.10
C TRP A 188 -20.09 -12.69 10.40
N MET A 189 -20.15 -11.89 11.44
CA MET A 189 -19.71 -12.24 12.78
C MET A 189 -20.93 -12.36 13.70
N PRO A 190 -21.09 -13.44 14.48
CA PRO A 190 -22.13 -13.51 15.50
C PRO A 190 -22.10 -12.25 16.39
N GLU A 191 -23.26 -11.65 16.64
CA GLU A 191 -23.36 -10.38 17.39
C GLU A 191 -22.85 -10.55 18.84
N GLU A 192 -22.92 -11.76 19.40
CA GLU A 192 -22.35 -12.11 20.70
C GLU A 192 -20.82 -11.93 20.77
N LEU A 193 -20.11 -12.08 19.66
CA LEU A 193 -18.65 -11.91 19.58
C LEU A 193 -18.23 -10.45 19.46
N LYS A 194 -19.18 -9.50 19.39
CA LYS A 194 -18.87 -8.07 19.25
C LYS A 194 -17.96 -7.53 20.35
N LYS A 195 -18.04 -8.08 21.57
CA LYS A 195 -17.15 -7.70 22.69
C LYS A 195 -15.68 -8.08 22.46
N VAL A 196 -15.41 -9.01 21.55
CA VAL A 196 -14.07 -9.51 21.21
C VAL A 196 -13.76 -9.33 19.71
N GLU A 197 -14.38 -8.33 19.08
CA GLU A 197 -14.26 -8.06 17.63
C GLU A 197 -12.79 -7.95 17.18
N ASP A 198 -11.94 -7.27 17.95
CA ASP A 198 -10.52 -7.12 17.63
C ASP A 198 -9.76 -8.47 17.59
N ALA A 199 -10.14 -9.43 18.45
CA ALA A 199 -9.55 -10.76 18.44
C ALA A 199 -10.02 -11.56 17.22
N VAL A 200 -11.31 -11.49 16.89
CA VAL A 200 -11.88 -12.11 15.68
C VAL A 200 -11.24 -11.52 14.43
N GLY A 201 -11.17 -10.19 14.32
CA GLY A 201 -10.57 -9.48 13.20
C GLY A 201 -9.10 -9.85 12.98
N ARG A 202 -8.31 -9.98 14.06
CA ARG A 202 -6.90 -10.47 14.00
C ARG A 202 -6.80 -11.92 13.53
N SER A 203 -7.68 -12.80 14.03
CA SER A 203 -7.73 -14.20 13.62
C SER A 203 -8.03 -14.32 12.12
N VAL A 204 -9.08 -13.65 11.64
CA VAL A 204 -9.47 -13.64 10.22
C VAL A 204 -8.37 -13.00 9.36
N ARG A 205 -7.73 -11.92 9.82
CA ARG A 205 -6.60 -11.27 9.11
C ARG A 205 -5.43 -12.22 8.92
N THR A 206 -5.11 -13.02 9.94
CA THR A 206 -4.02 -13.99 9.92
C THR A 206 -4.30 -15.08 8.88
N ALA A 207 -5.53 -15.62 8.89
CA ALA A 207 -5.97 -16.59 7.89
C ALA A 207 -5.98 -16.00 6.46
N LEU A 208 -6.43 -14.76 6.29
CA LEU A 208 -6.42 -14.06 5.01
C LEU A 208 -4.98 -13.88 4.49
N SER A 209 -4.08 -13.41 5.34
CA SER A 209 -2.67 -13.21 4.99
C SER A 209 -2.01 -14.52 4.55
N ALA A 210 -2.22 -15.61 5.30
CA ALA A 210 -1.70 -16.93 4.96
C ALA A 210 -2.18 -17.44 3.59
N ARG A 211 -3.49 -17.28 3.30
CA ARG A 211 -4.06 -17.67 1.99
C ARG A 211 -3.54 -16.82 0.83
N LEU A 212 -3.27 -15.54 1.07
CA LEU A 212 -2.71 -14.65 0.04
C LEU A 212 -1.23 -14.92 -0.22
N ALA A 213 -0.48 -15.37 0.79
CA ALA A 213 0.92 -15.74 0.65
C ALA A 213 1.13 -17.07 -0.11
N ALA A 214 0.16 -17.99 -0.04
CA ALA A 214 0.20 -19.29 -0.72
C ALA A 214 -0.16 -19.25 -2.22
N ARG A 215 -0.38 -18.05 -2.79
CA ARG A 215 -0.68 -17.81 -4.21
C ARG A 215 0.49 -17.13 -4.91
#